data_AF-A0A0Q6VZ15-F1
#
_entry.id   AF-A0A0Q6VZ15-F1
#
_cell.length_a   1.000
_cell.length_b   1.000
_cell.length_c   1.000
_cell.angle_alpha   90.00
_cell.angle_beta   90.00
_cell.angle_gamma   90.00
#
_symmetry.space_group_name_H-M   'P 1'
#
loop_
_entity.id
_entity.type
_entity.pdbx_description
1 polymer ?
#
loop_
_entity_poly.entity_id
_entity_poly.type
_entity_poly.pdbx_seq_one_letter_code
_entity_poly.pdbx_strand_id
1 'polypeptide(L)'
;MFNRCCDEEATVSEHMLHLQSPDRWDDMAAIVGDRTALEALRNAVEAALSTGAGGAFLFSSDGEGYALAVALEENMWDVQTAYAGEMEPVRSLREVVPLREVENFQSALHQAMRMREQFSRVPGQDRSRSELQPLPPTAARPLPRQSVIGAGDGK
;
A
#
# COMPACT_ATOMS: atom_id res chain seq x y z
N MET A 1 -5.48 29.45 -34.22
CA MET A 1 -4.41 28.72 -33.50
C MET A 1 -4.77 28.83 -32.02
N PHE A 2 -5.56 27.89 -31.51
CA PHE A 2 -6.08 27.97 -30.13
C PHE A 2 -5.07 27.36 -29.17
N ASN A 3 -4.51 28.23 -28.33
CA ASN A 3 -3.63 27.88 -27.22
C ASN A 3 -4.47 27.18 -26.16
N ARG A 4 -4.38 25.86 -26.07
CA ARG A 4 -4.99 25.09 -25.00
C ARG A 4 -4.03 25.12 -23.81
N CYS A 5 -4.11 26.16 -22.99
CA CYS A 5 -3.59 26.12 -21.62
C CYS A 5 -4.46 25.10 -20.87
N CYS A 6 -4.03 23.85 -20.85
CA CYS A 6 -4.51 22.92 -19.83
C CYS A 6 -3.81 23.34 -18.55
N ASP A 7 -4.50 24.07 -17.68
CA ASP A 7 -4.18 24.04 -16.27
C ASP A 7 -4.42 22.59 -15.82
N GLU A 8 -3.37 21.77 -15.82
CA GLU A 8 -3.38 20.53 -15.03
C GLU A 8 -3.51 21.00 -13.59
N GLU A 9 -4.71 20.82 -13.02
CA GLU A 9 -4.96 20.98 -11.61
C GLU A 9 -3.92 20.10 -10.89
N ALA A 10 -2.90 20.74 -10.32
CA ALA A 10 -1.79 20.05 -9.69
C ALA A 10 -2.37 19.28 -8.49
N THR A 11 -2.73 18.02 -8.73
CA THR A 11 -3.26 17.15 -7.69
C THR A 11 -2.23 17.08 -6.58
N VAL A 12 -2.61 17.59 -5.40
CA VAL A 12 -1.78 17.48 -4.19
C VAL A 12 -1.68 15.99 -3.89
N SER A 13 -0.45 15.49 -3.87
CA SER A 13 -0.17 14.09 -3.58
C SER A 13 -0.32 13.83 -2.08
N GLU A 14 -1.07 12.79 -1.75
CA GLU A 14 -1.23 12.28 -0.37
C GLU A 14 -0.04 11.41 0.06
N HIS A 15 0.91 11.19 -0.84
CA HIS A 15 2.10 10.36 -0.65
C HIS A 15 1.73 8.94 -0.20
N MET A 16 0.66 8.42 -0.81
CA MET A 16 -0.02 7.18 -0.42
C MET A 16 0.53 5.97 -1.17
N LEU A 17 0.83 4.89 -0.44
CA LEU A 17 1.29 3.61 -1.01
C LEU A 17 0.61 2.43 -0.31
N HIS A 18 0.13 1.48 -1.11
CA HIS A 18 -0.38 0.18 -0.69
C HIS A 18 0.49 -0.94 -1.26
N LEU A 19 0.79 -1.92 -0.39
CA LEU A 19 1.53 -3.13 -0.73
C LEU A 19 0.65 -4.34 -0.42
N GLN A 20 0.50 -5.24 -1.39
CA GLN A 20 -0.18 -6.52 -1.22
C GLN A 20 0.70 -7.60 -1.84
N SER A 21 1.30 -8.51 -1.06
CA SER A 21 2.13 -9.61 -1.58
C SER A 21 2.66 -10.53 -0.48
N PRO A 22 3.00 -11.81 -0.79
CA PRO A 22 2.44 -12.62 -1.87
C PRO A 22 1.18 -13.34 -1.36
N ASP A 23 0.12 -13.43 -2.17
CA ASP A 23 -1.00 -14.32 -1.87
C ASP A 23 -0.71 -15.75 -2.42
N ARG A 24 -1.39 -16.77 -1.91
CA ARG A 24 -1.09 -18.19 -2.18
C ARG A 24 -1.56 -18.59 -3.60
N TRP A 25 -0.92 -19.61 -4.19
CA TRP A 25 -1.34 -20.27 -5.45
C TRP A 25 -1.34 -19.39 -6.70
N ASP A 26 -0.24 -18.66 -6.93
CA ASP A 26 -0.06 -17.80 -8.12
C ASP A 26 -1.08 -16.65 -8.20
N ASP A 27 -1.66 -16.27 -7.06
CA ASP A 27 -2.55 -15.12 -6.96
C ASP A 27 -1.74 -13.80 -6.99
N MET A 28 -2.44 -12.68 -6.88
CA MET A 28 -1.92 -11.36 -7.19
C MET A 28 -0.97 -10.78 -6.14
N ALA A 29 0.01 -10.04 -6.63
CA ALA A 29 0.79 -9.07 -5.86
C ALA A 29 0.64 -7.68 -6.49
N ALA A 30 0.57 -6.64 -5.66
CA ALA A 30 0.37 -5.28 -6.10
C ALA A 30 1.19 -4.27 -5.29
N ILE A 31 1.71 -3.27 -5.99
CA ILE A 31 2.27 -2.04 -5.45
C ILE A 31 1.47 -0.91 -6.10
N VAL A 32 0.65 -0.21 -5.31
CA VAL A 32 -0.25 0.84 -5.81
C VAL A 32 -0.03 2.09 -5.00
N GLY A 33 0.29 3.19 -5.66
CA GLY A 33 0.46 4.47 -5.00
C GLY A 33 0.33 5.63 -5.98
N ASP A 34 0.26 6.83 -5.43
CA ASP A 34 0.38 8.03 -6.25
C ASP A 34 1.82 8.18 -6.80
N ARG A 35 2.00 9.14 -7.71
CA ARG A 35 3.31 9.36 -8.36
C ARG A 35 4.42 9.58 -7.34
N THR A 36 4.21 10.44 -6.35
CA THR A 36 5.24 10.82 -5.37
C THR A 36 5.61 9.64 -4.49
N ALA A 37 4.64 8.81 -4.11
CA ALA A 37 4.85 7.60 -3.31
C ALA A 37 5.62 6.52 -4.10
N LEU A 38 5.27 6.31 -5.37
CA LEU A 38 5.98 5.36 -6.23
C LEU A 38 7.42 5.82 -6.54
N GLU A 39 7.63 7.13 -6.71
CA GLU A 39 8.98 7.69 -6.85
C GLU A 39 9.80 7.57 -5.56
N ALA A 40 9.20 7.76 -4.39
CA ALA A 40 9.85 7.51 -3.11
C ALA A 40 10.24 6.04 -2.92
N LEU A 41 9.35 5.10 -3.28
CA LEU A 41 9.65 3.67 -3.28
C LEU A 41 10.79 3.34 -4.25
N ARG A 42 10.76 3.87 -5.48
CA ARG A 42 11.84 3.67 -6.46
C ARG A 42 13.19 4.09 -5.88
N ASN A 43 13.26 5.30 -5.30
CA ASN A 43 14.49 5.81 -4.72
C ASN A 43 14.97 4.95 -3.54
N ALA A 44 14.06 4.43 -2.72
CA ALA A 44 14.40 3.50 -1.64
C ALA A 44 14.97 2.17 -2.17
N VAL A 45 14.39 1.63 -3.23
CA VAL A 45 14.92 0.42 -3.90
C VAL A 45 16.29 0.68 -4.52
N GLU A 46 16.48 1.81 -5.21
CA GLU A 46 17.78 2.21 -5.78
C GLU A 46 18.85 2.37 -4.68
N ALA A 47 18.49 2.97 -3.54
CA ALA A 47 19.39 3.09 -2.39
C ALA A 47 19.75 1.71 -1.79
N ALA A 48 18.78 0.80 -1.67
CA ALA A 48 19.02 -0.55 -1.19
C ALA A 48 19.93 -1.34 -2.16
N LEU A 49 19.71 -1.23 -3.46
CA LEU A 49 20.55 -1.89 -4.47
C LEU A 49 22.00 -1.36 -4.49
N SER A 50 22.19 -0.08 -4.17
CA SER A 50 23.52 0.56 -4.20
C SER A 50 24.29 0.43 -2.89
N THR A 51 23.60 0.35 -1.75
CA THR A 51 24.24 0.43 -0.42
C THR A 51 23.86 -0.68 0.53
N GLY A 52 22.96 -1.57 0.14
CA GLY A 52 22.35 -2.59 0.99
C GLY A 52 21.06 -2.13 1.68
N ALA A 53 20.85 -0.83 1.87
CA ALA A 53 19.71 -0.29 2.63
C ALA A 53 19.09 0.97 2.01
N GLY A 54 17.75 1.01 1.99
CA GLY A 54 16.94 2.17 1.64
C GLY A 54 15.74 2.30 2.57
N GLY A 55 15.10 3.46 2.53
CA GLY A 55 13.88 3.70 3.31
C GLY A 55 12.97 4.71 2.64
N ALA A 56 11.70 4.68 3.02
CA ALA A 56 10.69 5.67 2.66
C ALA A 56 9.75 5.93 3.85
N PHE A 57 9.12 7.10 3.88
CA PHE A 57 8.01 7.39 4.79
C PHE A 57 6.78 7.74 3.95
N LEU A 58 5.69 7.01 4.16
CA LEU A 58 4.53 6.94 3.27
C LEU A 58 3.25 6.96 4.09
N PHE A 59 2.09 7.06 3.43
CA PHE A 59 0.78 7.06 4.09
C PHE A 59 -0.12 5.94 3.60
N SER A 60 -0.96 5.42 4.50
CA SER A 60 -2.10 4.55 4.16
C SER A 60 -3.35 5.37 3.82
N SER A 61 -4.40 4.69 3.36
CA SER A 61 -5.66 5.32 2.89
C SER A 61 -6.44 6.05 3.98
N ASP A 62 -6.16 5.76 5.25
CA ASP A 62 -6.72 6.45 6.41
C ASP A 62 -5.88 7.67 6.86
N GLY A 63 -4.79 7.97 6.14
CA GLY A 63 -3.88 9.06 6.45
C GLY A 63 -2.86 8.73 7.55
N GLU A 64 -2.78 7.49 8.03
CA GLU A 64 -1.73 7.08 8.96
C GLU A 64 -0.38 6.92 8.24
N GLY A 65 0.64 7.61 8.75
CA GLY A 65 1.98 7.56 8.19
C GLY A 65 2.79 6.37 8.71
N TYR A 66 3.51 5.67 7.84
CA TYR A 66 4.33 4.53 8.19
C TYR A 66 5.73 4.60 7.55
N ALA A 67 6.71 4.02 8.25
CA ALA A 67 8.07 3.89 7.77
C ALA A 67 8.22 2.56 7.00
N LEU A 68 8.65 2.63 5.75
CA LEU A 68 8.95 1.48 4.92
C LEU A 68 10.46 1.26 4.84
N ALA A 69 10.93 0.15 5.40
CA ALA A 69 12.32 -0.29 5.28
C ALA A 69 12.48 -1.15 4.01
N VAL A 70 13.49 -0.84 3.19
CA VAL A 70 13.88 -1.63 2.02
C VAL A 70 15.30 -2.14 2.24
N ALA A 71 15.45 -3.42 2.50
CA ALA A 71 16.75 -4.04 2.77
C ALA A 71 17.09 -5.04 1.66
N LEU A 72 18.31 -4.93 1.15
CA LEU A 72 18.88 -5.93 0.26
C LEU A 72 19.47 -7.06 1.10
N GLU A 73 19.11 -8.29 0.74
CA GLU A 73 19.70 -9.53 1.23
C GLU A 73 20.13 -10.33 0.00
N GLU A 74 21.41 -10.68 -0.08
CA GLU A 74 21.98 -11.35 -1.26
C GLU A 74 21.44 -12.77 -1.39
N ASN A 75 21.06 -13.40 -0.28
CA ASN A 75 20.50 -14.75 -0.27
C ASN A 75 19.20 -14.86 0.53
N MET A 76 18.08 -14.86 -0.19
CA MET A 76 16.73 -14.99 0.38
C MET A 76 16.31 -16.43 0.71
N TRP A 77 17.15 -17.46 0.48
CA TRP A 77 16.77 -18.87 0.66
C TRP A 77 16.24 -19.18 2.08
N ASP A 78 16.90 -18.58 3.07
CA ASP A 78 16.65 -18.76 4.50
C ASP A 78 15.58 -17.80 5.06
N VAL A 79 15.13 -16.84 4.24
CA VAL A 79 14.18 -15.79 4.56
C VAL A 79 12.83 -16.14 3.91
N GLN A 80 12.03 -16.93 4.62
CA GLN A 80 10.73 -17.38 4.11
C GLN A 80 9.60 -16.81 4.97
N THR A 81 8.52 -16.38 4.33
CA THR A 81 7.36 -15.81 5.03
C THR A 81 6.11 -16.62 4.72
N ALA A 82 5.09 -16.51 5.57
CA ALA A 82 3.74 -16.93 5.20
C ALA A 82 3.20 -16.06 4.04
N TYR A 83 2.20 -16.56 3.33
CA TYR A 83 1.49 -15.79 2.33
C TYR A 83 0.63 -14.71 3.01
N ALA A 84 0.52 -13.55 2.38
CA ALA A 84 -0.45 -12.52 2.74
C ALA A 84 -1.86 -13.09 2.62
N GLY A 85 -2.74 -12.80 3.59
CA GLY A 85 -4.15 -13.22 3.54
C GLY A 85 -4.45 -14.63 4.05
N GLU A 86 -3.46 -15.40 4.50
CA GLU A 86 -3.74 -16.68 5.17
C GLU A 86 -4.55 -16.48 6.46
N MET A 87 -5.68 -17.20 6.58
CA MET A 87 -6.54 -17.14 7.76
C MET A 87 -5.86 -17.71 9.02
N GLU A 88 -4.95 -18.66 8.84
CA GLU A 88 -4.15 -19.28 9.90
C GLU A 88 -2.70 -19.39 9.39
N PRO A 89 -1.92 -18.30 9.40
CA PRO A 89 -0.59 -18.29 8.82
C PRO A 89 0.30 -19.25 9.58
N VAL A 90 0.82 -20.27 8.88
CA VAL A 90 1.77 -21.22 9.44
C VAL A 90 3.17 -20.81 9.00
N ARG A 91 4.04 -20.57 9.99
CA ARG A 91 5.44 -20.27 9.74
C ARG A 91 6.06 -21.39 8.90
N SER A 92 6.78 -21.03 7.83
CA SER A 92 7.53 -22.01 7.05
C SER A 92 8.55 -22.71 7.96
N LEU A 93 8.59 -24.05 7.92
CA LEU A 93 9.62 -24.82 8.62
C LEU A 93 11.04 -24.56 8.09
N ARG A 94 11.13 -23.90 6.94
CA ARG A 94 12.40 -23.48 6.32
C ARG A 94 12.79 -22.04 6.67
N GLU A 95 11.91 -21.29 7.33
CA GLU A 95 12.26 -19.96 7.83
C GLU A 95 13.26 -20.10 8.99
N VAL A 96 14.52 -19.81 8.71
CA VAL A 96 15.59 -19.81 9.71
C VAL A 96 16.03 -18.40 10.06
N VAL A 97 15.76 -17.41 9.19
CA VAL A 97 16.01 -15.97 9.43
C VAL A 97 14.71 -15.17 9.30
N PRO A 98 14.24 -14.50 10.36
CA PRO A 98 13.12 -13.56 10.28
C PRO A 98 13.44 -12.33 9.41
N LEU A 99 12.45 -11.75 8.74
CA LEU A 99 12.62 -10.54 7.91
C LEU A 99 13.34 -9.39 8.61
N ARG A 100 13.09 -9.19 9.91
CA ARG A 100 13.70 -8.10 10.69
C ARG A 100 15.17 -8.33 11.06
N GLU A 101 15.69 -9.51 10.78
CA GLU A 101 17.04 -9.97 11.14
C GLU A 101 17.94 -10.14 9.91
N VAL A 102 17.46 -9.84 8.71
CA VAL A 102 18.31 -9.80 7.50
C VAL A 102 19.36 -8.69 7.61
N GLU A 103 20.50 -8.88 6.94
CA GLU A 103 21.75 -8.12 7.20
C GLU A 103 21.53 -6.60 7.26
N ASN A 104 20.78 -6.06 6.30
CA ASN A 104 20.60 -4.62 6.13
C ASN A 104 19.31 -4.04 6.72
N PHE A 105 18.50 -4.86 7.41
CA PHE A 105 17.18 -4.42 7.90
C PHE A 105 17.26 -3.22 8.85
N GLN A 106 18.16 -3.27 9.83
CA GLN A 106 18.27 -2.20 10.82
C GLN A 106 18.75 -0.89 10.20
N SER A 107 19.66 -0.95 9.21
CA SER A 107 20.09 0.22 8.46
C SER A 107 18.93 0.83 7.68
N ALA A 108 18.17 0.00 6.97
CA ALA A 108 16.98 0.41 6.20
C ALA A 108 15.91 1.05 7.11
N LEU A 109 15.63 0.44 8.27
CA LEU A 109 14.68 0.96 9.24
C LEU A 109 15.11 2.33 9.78
N HIS A 110 16.39 2.52 10.10
CA HIS A 110 16.89 3.83 10.52
C HIS A 110 16.74 4.89 9.43
N GLN A 111 16.97 4.54 8.17
CA GLN A 111 16.76 5.47 7.06
C GLN A 111 15.29 5.88 6.94
N ALA A 112 14.37 4.92 6.99
CA ALA A 112 12.93 5.18 6.94
C ALA A 112 12.46 6.06 8.11
N MET A 113 12.97 5.80 9.33
CA MET A 113 12.65 6.59 10.52
C MET A 113 13.18 8.03 10.44
N ARG A 114 14.36 8.24 9.84
CA ARG A 114 14.88 9.59 9.58
C ARG A 114 14.00 10.37 8.60
N MET A 115 13.45 9.72 7.58
CA MET A 115 12.53 10.36 6.64
C MET A 115 11.23 10.80 7.32
N ARG A 116 10.69 9.98 8.23
CA ARG A 116 9.55 10.36 9.08
C ARG A 116 9.83 11.63 9.88
N GLU A 117 11.01 11.74 10.48
CA GLU A 117 11.40 12.92 11.26
C GLU A 117 11.50 14.17 10.39
N GLN A 118 12.01 14.05 9.16
CA GLN A 118 12.06 15.16 8.20
C GLN A 118 10.65 15.62 7.82
N PHE A 119 9.74 14.68 7.57
CA PHE A 119 8.33 14.99 7.27
C PHE A 119 7.64 15.72 8.43
N SER A 120 7.96 15.36 9.68
CA SER A 120 7.38 15.97 10.88
C SER A 120 7.91 17.39 11.16
N ARG A 121 9.01 17.79 10.51
CA ARG A 121 9.65 19.10 10.69
C ARG A 121 9.19 20.15 9.67
N VAL A 122 8.38 19.78 8.69
CA VAL A 122 7.84 20.73 7.68
C VAL A 122 6.78 21.62 8.35
N PRO A 123 7.03 22.94 8.53
CA PRO A 123 6.04 23.84 9.10
C PRO A 123 4.95 24.14 8.07
N GLY A 124 3.67 23.90 8.40
CA GLY A 124 2.53 24.39 7.61
C GLY A 124 1.54 23.36 7.07
N GLN A 125 1.70 22.06 7.31
CA GLN A 125 0.61 21.09 7.12
C GLN A 125 -0.23 21.03 8.41
N ASP A 126 -1.20 21.94 8.52
CA ASP A 126 -2.23 21.92 9.56
C ASP A 126 -3.05 20.62 9.44
N ARG A 127 -2.86 19.70 10.38
CA ARG A 127 -3.50 18.37 10.44
C ARG A 127 -4.91 18.43 11.03
N SER A 128 -5.68 19.44 10.64
CA SER A 128 -7.03 19.67 11.15
C SER A 128 -8.07 19.41 10.06
N ARG A 129 -8.19 18.15 9.63
CA ARG A 129 -9.40 17.69 8.92
C ARG A 129 -9.83 16.29 9.34
N SER A 130 -9.91 16.11 10.64
CA SER A 130 -10.82 15.13 11.26
C SER A 130 -12.25 15.68 11.19
N GLU A 131 -12.85 15.66 10.00
CA GLU A 131 -14.31 15.66 9.87
C GLU A 131 -14.69 14.40 9.08
N LEU A 132 -14.85 13.30 9.80
CA LEU A 132 -15.68 12.19 9.36
C LEU A 132 -17.08 12.75 9.04
N GLN A 133 -17.32 13.11 7.78
CA GLN A 133 -18.69 13.29 7.32
C GLN A 133 -19.39 11.93 7.38
N PRO A 134 -20.56 11.82 8.05
CA PRO A 134 -21.34 10.61 7.98
C PRO A 134 -21.78 10.37 6.53
N LEU A 135 -21.58 9.15 6.04
CA LEU A 135 -22.03 8.73 4.72
C LEU A 135 -23.53 9.04 4.56
N PRO A 136 -23.98 9.61 3.43
CA PRO A 136 -25.40 9.78 3.17
C PRO A 136 -26.08 8.40 3.16
N PRO A 137 -27.33 8.29 3.64
CA PRO A 137 -28.04 7.01 3.66
C PRO A 137 -28.17 6.49 2.23
N THR A 138 -27.57 5.32 1.98
CA THR A 138 -27.65 4.60 0.72
C THR A 138 -29.12 4.39 0.36
N ALA A 139 -29.59 5.08 -0.68
CA ALA A 139 -30.91 4.80 -1.26
C ALA A 139 -30.91 3.34 -1.72
N ALA A 140 -31.74 2.52 -1.08
CA ALA A 140 -31.92 1.12 -1.41
C ALA A 140 -32.23 0.98 -2.91
N ARG A 141 -31.35 0.32 -3.65
CA ARG A 141 -31.62 -0.12 -5.03
C ARG A 141 -32.84 -1.04 -4.99
N PRO A 142 -33.91 -0.78 -5.77
CA PRO A 142 -35.01 -1.72 -5.87
C PRO A 142 -34.52 -3.01 -6.56
N LEU A 143 -34.77 -4.15 -5.92
CA LEU A 143 -34.52 -5.47 -6.47
C LEU A 143 -35.33 -5.64 -7.77
N PRO A 144 -34.77 -6.26 -8.82
CA PRO A 144 -35.52 -6.58 -10.03
C PRO A 144 -36.68 -7.54 -9.69
N ARG A 145 -37.88 -7.19 -10.14
CA ARG A 145 -39.09 -8.01 -9.99
C ARG A 145 -38.87 -9.37 -10.64
N GLN A 146 -39.03 -10.44 -9.87
CA GLN A 146 -39.16 -11.79 -10.41
C GLN A 146 -40.43 -11.88 -11.25
N SER A 147 -40.27 -12.14 -12.55
CA SER A 147 -41.38 -12.50 -13.43
C SER A 147 -41.88 -13.90 -13.06
N VAL A 148 -43.10 -13.95 -12.55
CA VAL A 148 -43.86 -15.18 -12.31
C VAL A 148 -44.10 -15.86 -13.64
N ILE A 149 -43.44 -16.99 -13.89
CA ILE A 149 -43.78 -17.89 -14.99
C ILE A 149 -45.04 -18.65 -14.54
N GLY A 150 -46.15 -18.37 -15.22
CA GLY A 150 -47.43 -19.00 -14.97
C GLY A 150 -47.38 -20.50 -15.23
N ALA A 151 -47.87 -21.27 -14.26
CA ALA A 151 -48.32 -22.64 -14.47
C ALA A 151 -49.60 -22.61 -15.32
N GLY A 152 -49.50 -23.10 -16.55
CA GLY A 152 -50.66 -23.38 -17.39
C GLY A 152 -51.06 -24.83 -17.18
N ASP A 153 -52.09 -25.06 -16.36
CA ASP A 153 -52.90 -26.27 -16.42
C ASP A 153 -53.98 -26.09 -17.50
N GLY A 154 -53.97 -26.97 -18.49
CA GLY A 154 -54.95 -27.02 -19.57
C GLY A 154 -55.19 -28.46 -19.99
N LYS A 155 -56.44 -28.90 -19.82
CA LYS A 155 -57.00 -30.22 -20.13
C LYS A 155 -56.77 -30.68 -21.56
#